data_AF-A0A229GKF7-F1
#
_entry.id   AF-A0A229GKF7-F1
#
_cell.length_a   1.000
_cell.length_b   1.000
_cell.length_c   1.000
_cell.angle_alpha   90.00
_cell.angle_beta   90.00
_cell.angle_gamma   90.00
#
_symmetry.space_group_name_H-M   'P 1'
#
loop_
_entity.id
_entity.type
_entity.pdbx_description
1 polymer ?
#
loop_
_entity_poly.entity_id
_entity_poly.type
_entity_poly.pdbx_seq_one_letter_code
_entity_poly.pdbx_strand_id
1 'polypeptide(L)'
;MPAIATASNLSHHLKLRISHYRDQLTRQKAESIQVGYEHRGKSYSYDIKLSRTACNYGGHRHWWLCPKCSKRVSVLYCAGAYVCRHCIGGKYGSQLEQPIDNLFRRLNAIRAQLGWQDGIIHGIGERPKGMHQSTFNKILLEYQQLEQKLIGAHYATT
;
A
#
# COMPACT_ATOMS: atom_id res chain seq x y z
N MET A 1 13.06 18.50 11.88
CA MET A 1 11.64 18.13 11.64
C MET A 1 11.56 17.27 10.38
N PRO A 2 11.16 16.00 10.47
CA PRO A 2 10.86 15.24 9.26
C PRO A 2 9.68 15.92 8.55
N ALA A 3 9.83 16.20 7.25
CA ALA A 3 8.77 16.83 6.47
C ALA A 3 7.50 15.95 6.54
N ILE A 4 6.37 16.54 6.93
CA ILE A 4 5.06 15.88 6.84
C ILE A 4 4.92 15.39 5.40
N ALA A 5 4.83 14.07 5.21
CA ALA A 5 4.78 13.46 3.90
C ALA A 5 3.48 13.89 3.20
N THR A 6 3.55 14.92 2.35
CA THR A 6 2.42 15.39 1.52
C THR A 6 2.05 14.39 0.42
N ALA A 7 2.86 13.35 0.23
CA ALA A 7 2.65 12.31 -0.75
C ALA A 7 1.61 11.30 -0.25
N SER A 8 0.50 11.16 -0.97
CA SER A 8 -0.52 10.17 -0.64
C SER A 8 0.00 8.75 -0.85
N ASN A 9 -0.37 7.85 0.06
CA ASN A 9 -0.17 6.42 -0.14
C ASN A 9 -1.12 5.93 -1.24
N LEU A 10 -0.57 5.27 -2.25
CA LEU A 10 -1.31 4.69 -3.38
C LEU A 10 -2.40 3.69 -2.95
N SER A 11 -2.35 3.14 -1.73
CA SER A 11 -3.40 2.26 -1.19
C SER A 11 -4.73 2.98 -0.98
N HIS A 12 -4.74 4.29 -0.72
CA HIS A 12 -5.97 5.05 -0.44
C HIS A 12 -6.75 5.46 -1.70
N HIS A 13 -6.19 5.22 -2.88
CA HIS A 13 -6.84 5.55 -4.15
C HIS A 13 -7.57 4.33 -4.72
N LEU A 14 -8.77 4.55 -5.29
CA LEU A 14 -9.43 3.57 -6.14
C LEU A 14 -8.52 3.24 -7.34
N LYS A 15 -8.41 1.95 -7.68
CA LYS A 15 -7.44 1.45 -8.66
C LYS A 15 -8.15 0.88 -9.87
N LEU A 16 -7.81 1.40 -11.04
CA LEU A 16 -8.23 0.86 -12.33
C LEU A 16 -7.11 -0.02 -12.89
N ARG A 17 -7.20 -1.32 -12.63
CA ARG A 17 -6.20 -2.30 -13.08
C ARG A 17 -6.56 -2.79 -14.48
N ILE A 18 -5.60 -2.74 -15.41
CA ILE A 18 -5.84 -3.23 -16.78
C ILE A 18 -6.18 -4.72 -16.82
N SER A 19 -5.72 -5.49 -15.82
CA SER A 19 -6.01 -6.91 -15.69
C SER A 19 -7.50 -7.21 -15.50
N HIS A 20 -8.30 -6.26 -15.00
CA HIS A 20 -9.75 -6.43 -14.87
C HIS A 20 -10.47 -6.38 -16.22
N TYR A 21 -9.80 -5.88 -17.27
CA TYR A 21 -10.37 -5.69 -18.59
C TYR A 21 -9.90 -6.73 -19.61
N ARG A 22 -9.29 -7.84 -19.16
CA ARG A 22 -8.68 -8.87 -20.04
C ARG A 22 -9.61 -9.34 -21.15
N ASP A 23 -10.88 -9.61 -20.83
CA ASP A 23 -11.83 -10.12 -21.81
C ASP A 23 -12.13 -9.11 -22.93
N GLN A 24 -12.34 -7.84 -22.56
CA GLN A 24 -12.57 -6.75 -23.51
C GLN A 24 -11.36 -6.52 -24.42
N LEU A 25 -10.15 -6.59 -23.84
CA LEU A 25 -8.87 -6.40 -24.54
C LEU A 25 -8.54 -7.52 -25.54
N THR A 26 -9.09 -8.72 -25.32
CA THR A 26 -8.80 -9.91 -26.14
C THR A 26 -9.78 -10.05 -27.30
N ARG A 27 -11.05 -9.70 -27.09
CA ARG A 27 -12.14 -9.91 -28.07
C ARG A 27 -12.17 -8.86 -29.18
N GLN A 28 -11.84 -7.62 -28.87
CA GLN A 28 -11.85 -6.51 -29.81
C GLN A 28 -10.47 -5.89 -29.74
N LYS A 29 -9.85 -5.56 -30.89
CA LYS A 29 -8.62 -4.76 -30.91
C LYS A 29 -8.95 -3.33 -30.45
N ALA A 30 -9.33 -3.17 -29.18
CA ALA A 30 -9.79 -1.94 -28.62
C ALA A 30 -8.62 -0.96 -28.50
N GLU A 31 -8.80 0.24 -29.04
CA GLU A 31 -7.84 1.34 -28.92
C GLU A 31 -8.06 2.17 -27.66
N SER A 32 -9.26 2.09 -27.08
CA SER A 32 -9.65 2.71 -25.82
C SER A 32 -10.69 1.87 -25.08
N ILE A 33 -10.87 2.13 -23.78
CA ILE A 33 -11.96 1.60 -22.96
C ILE A 33 -12.67 2.77 -22.28
N GLN A 34 -13.99 2.79 -22.38
CA GLN A 34 -14.82 3.74 -21.64
C GLN A 34 -14.85 3.36 -20.16
N VAL A 35 -14.61 4.35 -19.30
CA VAL A 35 -14.59 4.17 -17.84
C VAL A 35 -15.55 5.14 -17.20
N GLY A 36 -16.61 4.61 -16.59
CA GLY A 36 -17.54 5.33 -15.73
C GLY A 36 -17.20 5.14 -14.26
N TYR A 37 -17.24 6.22 -13.47
CA TYR A 37 -17.07 6.17 -12.01
C TYR A 37 -17.68 7.39 -11.33
N GLU A 38 -17.92 7.26 -10.03
CA GLU A 38 -18.34 8.38 -9.18
C GLU A 38 -17.18 8.86 -8.32
N HIS A 39 -17.04 10.18 -8.18
CA HIS A 39 -16.05 10.78 -7.29
C HIS A 39 -16.64 12.01 -6.61
N ARG A 40 -16.70 11.99 -5.27
CA ARG A 40 -17.25 13.09 -4.44
C ARG A 40 -18.67 13.52 -4.87
N GLY A 41 -19.56 12.57 -5.13
CA GLY A 41 -20.95 12.83 -5.51
C GLY A 41 -21.17 13.28 -6.96
N LYS A 42 -20.12 13.22 -7.80
CA LYS A 42 -20.22 13.55 -9.23
C LYS A 42 -19.87 12.33 -10.07
N SER A 43 -20.67 12.07 -11.09
CA SER A 43 -20.42 11.00 -12.07
C SER A 43 -19.51 11.50 -13.18
N TYR A 44 -18.52 10.68 -13.54
CA TYR A 44 -17.58 10.93 -14.61
C TYR A 44 -17.58 9.74 -15.57
N SER A 45 -17.49 10.00 -16.87
CA SER A 45 -17.33 8.98 -17.90
C SER A 45 -16.45 9.50 -19.02
N TYR A 46 -15.42 8.73 -19.40
CA TYR A 46 -14.56 9.05 -20.54
C TYR A 46 -13.75 7.83 -20.98
N ASP A 47 -13.17 7.94 -22.17
CA ASP A 47 -12.35 6.90 -22.78
C ASP A 47 -10.89 7.01 -22.35
N ILE A 48 -10.31 5.86 -21.99
CA ILE A 48 -8.89 5.72 -21.67
C ILE A 48 -8.22 4.94 -22.78
N LYS A 49 -7.24 5.57 -23.43
CA LYS A 49 -6.48 4.96 -24.53
C LYS A 49 -5.63 3.79 -24.05
N LEU A 50 -5.46 2.83 -24.95
CA LEU A 50 -4.70 1.61 -24.76
C LEU A 50 -3.42 1.62 -25.59
N SER A 51 -2.44 0.86 -25.14
CA SER A 51 -1.23 0.56 -25.89
C SER A 51 -0.88 -0.92 -25.72
N ARG A 52 -0.21 -1.48 -26.72
CA ARG A 52 0.20 -2.89 -26.74
C ARG A 52 1.70 -2.99 -26.98
N THR A 53 2.33 -3.95 -26.32
CA THR A 53 3.71 -4.37 -26.59
C THR A 53 3.72 -5.85 -26.91
N ALA A 54 4.42 -6.26 -27.97
CA ALA A 54 4.65 -7.67 -28.25
C ALA A 54 5.43 -8.34 -27.10
N CYS A 55 5.12 -9.60 -26.82
CA CYS A 55 5.82 -10.42 -25.83
C CYS A 55 6.76 -11.43 -26.51
N ASN A 56 7.88 -11.76 -25.86
CA ASN A 56 8.92 -12.65 -26.42
C ASN A 56 8.40 -14.05 -26.80
N TYR A 57 7.43 -14.59 -26.03
CA TYR A 57 6.85 -15.91 -26.25
C TYR A 57 5.49 -15.86 -26.98
N GLY A 58 5.24 -14.79 -27.74
CA GLY A 58 3.98 -14.57 -28.44
C GLY A 58 2.93 -13.79 -27.63
N GLY A 59 1.93 -13.25 -28.34
CA GLY A 59 0.87 -12.42 -27.77
C GLY A 59 1.28 -10.97 -27.49
N HIS A 60 0.40 -10.25 -26.79
CA HIS A 60 0.59 -8.83 -26.48
C HIS A 60 0.30 -8.53 -25.01
N ARG A 61 1.16 -7.71 -24.40
CA ARG A 61 0.90 -7.08 -23.12
C ARG A 61 0.20 -5.75 -23.35
N HIS A 62 -0.97 -5.61 -22.74
CA HIS A 62 -1.77 -4.39 -22.79
C HIS A 62 -1.36 -3.41 -21.68
N TRP A 63 -1.46 -2.13 -22.00
CA TRP A 63 -1.16 -1.02 -21.11
C TRP A 63 -2.24 0.06 -21.22
N TRP A 64 -2.53 0.71 -20.10
CA TRP A 64 -3.22 2.00 -20.12
C TRP A 64 -2.23 3.07 -20.58
N LEU A 65 -2.71 4.01 -21.38
CA LEU A 65 -2.05 5.29 -21.57
C LEU A 65 -2.62 6.27 -20.55
N CYS A 66 -1.77 6.78 -19.66
CA CYS A 66 -2.17 7.78 -18.68
C CYS A 66 -2.79 9.00 -19.37
N PRO A 67 -4.03 9.41 -19.06
CA PRO A 67 -4.68 10.56 -19.71
C PRO A 67 -3.91 11.88 -19.56
N LYS A 68 -3.10 12.03 -18.51
CA LYS A 68 -2.34 13.26 -18.23
C LYS A 68 -0.94 13.29 -18.84
N CYS A 69 -0.24 12.15 -18.91
CA CYS A 69 1.18 12.12 -19.30
C CYS A 69 1.53 11.07 -20.35
N SER A 70 0.53 10.36 -20.88
CA SER A 70 0.66 9.34 -21.93
C SER A 70 1.62 8.19 -21.62
N LYS A 71 2.13 8.07 -20.40
CA LYS A 71 2.97 6.93 -19.98
C LYS A 71 2.15 5.64 -19.97
N ARG A 72 2.78 4.56 -20.44
CA ARG A 72 2.25 3.18 -20.36
C ARG A 72 2.28 2.69 -18.91
N VAL A 73 1.12 2.32 -18.37
CA VAL A 73 0.98 1.80 -17.00
C VAL A 73 -0.04 0.69 -16.92
N SER A 74 0.10 -0.21 -15.94
CA SER A 74 -0.85 -1.30 -15.69
C SER A 74 -1.98 -0.92 -14.75
N VAL A 75 -1.82 0.18 -14.00
CA VAL A 75 -2.79 0.67 -13.00
C VAL A 75 -2.89 2.18 -13.09
N LEU A 76 -4.12 2.68 -13.16
CA LEU A 76 -4.45 4.08 -12.92
C LEU A 76 -5.12 4.24 -11.55
N TYR A 77 -4.99 5.42 -10.97
CA TYR A 77 -5.47 5.75 -9.63
C TYR A 77 -6.45 6.91 -9.72
N CYS A 78 -7.58 6.81 -9.04
CA CYS A 78 -8.57 7.88 -8.99
C CYS A 78 -8.14 8.98 -8.01
N ALA A 79 -7.91 10.18 -8.54
CA ALA A 79 -7.63 11.39 -7.77
C ALA A 79 -8.35 12.58 -8.43
N GLY A 80 -9.69 12.51 -8.51
CA GLY A 80 -10.52 13.40 -9.34
C GLY A 80 -10.60 12.95 -10.80
N ALA A 81 -9.50 12.42 -11.34
CA ALA A 81 -9.44 11.67 -12.60
C ALA A 81 -8.59 10.40 -12.42
N TYR A 82 -8.82 9.38 -13.25
CA TYR A 82 -7.91 8.23 -13.33
C TYR A 82 -6.61 8.63 -14.03
N VAL A 83 -5.52 8.66 -13.28
CA VAL A 83 -4.17 9.02 -13.76
C VAL A 83 -3.11 8.10 -13.16
N CYS A 84 -1.90 8.12 -13.71
CA CYS A 84 -0.82 7.25 -13.21
C CYS A 84 -0.22 7.74 -11.87
N ARG A 85 0.47 6.84 -11.14
CA ARG A 85 1.14 7.17 -9.87
C ARG A 85 2.08 8.39 -9.96
N HIS A 86 2.80 8.53 -11.08
CA HIS A 86 3.76 9.62 -11.25
C HIS A 86 3.06 10.98 -11.34
N CYS A 87 1.85 11.01 -11.90
CA CYS A 87 1.07 12.24 -12.06
C CYS A 87 0.47 12.76 -10.76
N ILE A 88 0.21 11.86 -9.81
CA ILE A 88 -0.32 12.18 -8.48
C ILE A 88 0.78 12.21 -7.41
N GLY A 89 2.05 12.01 -7.79
CA GLY A 89 3.15 11.90 -6.83
C GLY A 89 2.98 10.77 -5.82
N GLY A 90 2.15 9.77 -6.14
CA GLY A 90 1.75 8.74 -5.20
C GLY A 90 2.91 7.80 -4.90
N LYS A 91 3.17 7.59 -3.61
CA LYS A 91 4.21 6.70 -3.11
C LYS A 91 3.62 5.37 -2.69
N TYR A 92 4.42 4.31 -2.77
CA TYR A 92 4.04 3.05 -2.13
C TYR A 92 4.05 3.22 -0.61
N GLY A 93 3.20 2.49 0.11
CA GLY A 93 3.19 2.51 1.58
C GLY A 93 4.57 2.24 2.17
N SER A 94 5.31 1.28 1.62
CA SER A 94 6.69 0.98 2.03
C SER A 94 7.68 2.13 1.83
N GLN A 95 7.41 3.08 0.92
CA GLN A 95 8.24 4.28 0.72
C GLN A 95 7.87 5.43 1.69
N LEU A 96 6.75 5.28 2.39
CA LEU A 96 6.28 6.20 3.42
C LEU A 96 6.53 5.67 4.82
N GLU A 97 6.91 4.39 4.95
CA GLU A 97 7.28 3.79 6.22
C GLU A 97 8.50 4.50 6.82
N GLN A 98 8.33 4.95 8.05
CA GLN A 98 9.38 5.52 8.88
C GLN A 98 10.08 4.42 9.68
N PRO A 99 11.31 4.67 10.20
CA PRO A 99 11.99 3.72 11.08
C PRO A 99 11.13 3.27 12.28
N ILE A 100 10.28 4.17 12.78
CA ILE A 100 9.36 3.89 13.88
C ILE A 100 8.28 2.86 13.50
N ASP A 101 7.84 2.82 12.24
CA ASP A 101 6.84 1.86 11.76
C ASP A 101 7.36 0.43 11.81
N ASN A 102 8.66 0.24 11.57
CA ASN A 102 9.28 -1.07 11.73
C ASN A 102 9.30 -1.53 13.19
N LEU A 103 9.55 -0.62 14.13
CA LEU A 103 9.48 -0.92 15.57
C LEU A 103 8.05 -1.32 15.97
N PHE A 104 7.04 -0.57 15.53
CA PHE A 104 5.64 -0.92 15.76
C PHE A 104 5.27 -2.28 15.16
N ARG A 105 5.70 -2.58 13.92
CA ARG A 105 5.45 -3.88 13.28
C ARG A 105 6.06 -5.04 14.08
N ARG A 106 7.30 -4.89 14.56
CA ARG A 106 7.95 -5.92 15.40
C ARG A 106 7.27 -6.10 16.74
N LEU A 107 6.90 -4.99 17.40
CA LEU A 107 6.17 -5.04 18.67
C LEU A 107 4.83 -5.74 18.51
N ASN A 108 4.04 -5.40 17.49
CA ASN A 108 2.77 -6.07 17.22
C ASN A 108 2.95 -7.54 16.85
N ALA A 109 4.01 -7.92 16.13
CA ALA A 109 4.31 -9.32 15.85
C ALA A 109 4.57 -10.12 17.14
N ILE A 110 5.32 -9.56 18.09
CA ILE A 110 5.53 -10.18 19.41
C ILE A 110 4.21 -10.28 20.19
N ARG A 111 3.40 -9.21 20.19
CA ARG A 111 2.09 -9.21 20.87
C ARG A 111 1.17 -10.29 20.29
N ALA A 112 1.09 -10.40 18.96
CA ALA A 112 0.33 -11.45 18.29
C ALA A 112 0.86 -12.86 18.63
N GLN A 113 2.18 -13.05 18.67
CA GLN A 113 2.81 -14.32 19.09
C GLN A 113 2.43 -14.70 20.52
N LEU A 114 2.29 -13.71 21.41
CA LEU A 114 1.87 -13.91 22.80
C LEU A 114 0.35 -13.88 22.99
N GLY A 115 -0.44 -13.75 21.92
CA GLY A 115 -1.90 -13.64 22.00
C GLY A 115 -2.38 -12.39 22.75
N TRP A 116 -1.55 -11.35 22.82
CA TRP A 116 -1.90 -10.07 23.43
C TRP A 116 -2.65 -9.18 22.45
N GLN A 117 -3.50 -8.29 22.97
CA GLN A 117 -4.18 -7.28 22.17
C GLN A 117 -3.18 -6.35 21.48
N ASP A 118 -3.38 -6.04 20.20
CA ASP A 118 -2.49 -5.15 19.43
C ASP A 118 -2.36 -3.76 20.03
N GLY A 119 -1.16 -3.17 19.95
CA GLY A 119 -0.89 -1.83 20.44
C GLY A 119 -0.24 -1.77 21.83
N ILE A 120 0.78 -0.92 21.96
CA ILE A 120 1.60 -0.77 23.18
C ILE A 120 0.81 -0.15 24.34
N ILE A 121 -0.23 0.64 24.03
CA ILE A 121 -1.10 1.28 25.03
C ILE A 121 -1.77 0.27 25.98
N HIS A 122 -1.87 -0.99 25.58
CA HIS A 122 -2.47 -2.05 26.39
C HIS A 122 -1.48 -2.70 27.37
N GLY A 123 -0.23 -2.24 27.43
CA GLY A 123 0.77 -2.74 28.36
C GLY A 123 1.16 -4.21 28.14
N ILE A 124 1.90 -4.77 29.09
CA ILE A 124 2.37 -6.16 29.06
C ILE A 124 1.23 -7.09 29.50
N GLY A 125 0.92 -8.10 28.68
CA GLY A 125 -0.10 -9.11 28.99
C GLY A 125 0.46 -10.33 29.73
N GLU A 126 -0.40 -11.33 29.95
CA GLU A 126 -0.02 -12.57 30.62
C GLU A 126 0.72 -13.55 29.70
N ARG A 127 1.52 -14.45 30.29
CA ARG A 127 2.19 -15.52 29.54
C ARG A 127 1.16 -16.49 28.95
N PRO A 128 1.26 -16.86 27.65
CA PRO A 128 0.42 -17.88 27.05
C PRO A 128 0.48 -19.22 27.77
N LYS A 129 -0.67 -19.90 27.87
CA LYS A 129 -0.74 -21.26 28.41
C LYS A 129 0.09 -22.21 27.56
N GLY A 130 0.92 -23.04 28.20
CA GLY A 130 1.81 -24.00 27.51
C GLY A 130 3.15 -23.43 27.03
N MET A 131 3.38 -22.12 27.08
CA MET A 131 4.68 -21.54 26.76
C MET A 131 5.65 -21.67 27.94
N HIS A 132 6.84 -22.23 27.71
CA HIS A 132 7.86 -22.33 28.76
C HIS A 132 8.28 -20.94 29.27
N GLN A 133 8.47 -20.80 30.59
CA GLN A 133 8.77 -19.51 31.23
C GLN A 133 10.05 -18.87 30.67
N SER A 134 11.09 -19.66 30.40
CA SER A 134 12.33 -19.12 29.83
C SER A 134 12.15 -18.57 28.41
N THR A 135 11.27 -19.18 27.59
CA THR A 135 10.93 -18.68 26.26
C THR A 135 10.14 -17.38 26.37
N PHE A 136 9.16 -17.34 27.26
CA PHE A 136 8.39 -16.12 27.53
C PHE A 136 9.29 -14.96 27.97
N ASN A 137 10.18 -15.19 28.92
CA ASN A 137 11.09 -14.15 29.43
C ASN A 137 12.02 -13.62 28.33
N LYS A 138 12.49 -14.47 27.41
CA LYS A 138 13.30 -14.04 26.25
C LYS A 138 12.51 -13.13 25.31
N ILE A 139 11.28 -13.51 24.98
CA ILE A 139 10.39 -12.71 24.12
C ILE A 139 10.02 -11.38 24.81
N LEU A 140 9.73 -11.42 26.11
CA LEU A 140 9.42 -10.24 26.92
C LEU A 140 10.59 -9.26 26.98
N LEU A 141 11.83 -9.77 27.12
CA LEU A 141 13.03 -8.94 27.09
C LEU A 141 13.19 -8.24 25.73
N GLU A 142 12.97 -8.96 24.62
CA GLU A 142 12.98 -8.35 23.28
C GLU A 142 11.90 -7.27 23.15
N TYR A 143 10.68 -7.54 23.65
CA TYR A 143 9.58 -6.58 23.66
C TYR A 143 9.97 -5.29 24.39
N GLN A 144 10.48 -5.40 25.62
CA GLN A 144 10.89 -4.24 26.43
C GLN A 144 12.01 -3.44 25.77
N GLN A 145 12.99 -4.10 25.14
CA GLN A 145 14.05 -3.41 24.40
C GLN A 145 13.51 -2.63 23.19
N LEU A 146 12.54 -3.20 22.47
CA LEU A 146 11.89 -2.52 21.34
C LEU A 146 11.00 -1.36 21.82
N GLU A 147 10.29 -1.53 22.93
CA GLU A 147 9.49 -0.49 23.58
C GLU A 147 10.36 0.70 24.01
N GLN A 148 11.50 0.44 24.67
CA GLN A 148 12.46 1.49 25.03
C GLN A 148 13.02 2.23 23.80
N LYS A 149 13.37 1.51 22.73
CA LYS A 149 13.81 2.12 21.47
C LYS A 149 12.75 3.01 20.85
N LEU A 150 11.48 2.57 20.90
CA LEU A 150 10.35 3.34 20.39
C LEU A 150 10.15 4.63 21.19
N ILE A 151 10.15 4.52 22.53
CA ILE A 151 10.03 5.66 23.43
C ILE A 151 11.18 6.66 23.18
N GLY A 152 12.42 6.17 23.07
CA GLY A 152 13.58 7.01 22.73
C GLY A 152 13.48 7.68 21.36
N ALA A 153 12.99 6.97 20.34
CA ALA A 153 12.76 7.52 19.01
C ALA A 153 11.66 8.59 19.00
N HIS A 154 10.59 8.42 19.79
CA HIS A 154 9.52 9.41 19.94
C HIS A 154 10.05 10.75 20.51
N TYR A 155 10.85 10.70 21.57
CA TYR A 155 11.43 11.90 22.18
C TYR A 155 12.50 12.58 21.31
N ALA A 156 13.24 11.83 20.49
CA ALA A 156 14.23 12.41 19.58
C ALA A 156 13.63 13.15 18.37
N THR A 157 12.33 12.96 18.11
CA THR A 157 11.63 13.54 16.95
C THR A 157 10.75 14.75 17.31
N THR A 158 10.54 14.99 18.60
CA THR A 158 9.81 16.14 19.16
C THR A 158 10.76 17.31 19.38
#